data_AF-A0A9E4FBH4-F1
#
_entry.id   AF-A0A9E4FBH4-F1
#
_cell.length_a   1.000
_cell.length_b   1.000
_cell.length_c   1.000
_cell.angle_alpha   90.00
_cell.angle_beta   90.00
_cell.angle_gamma   90.00
#
_symmetry.space_group_name_H-M   'P 1'
#
loop_
_entity.id
_entity.type
_entity.pdbx_description
1 polymer ?
#
loop_
_entity_poly.entity_id
_entity_poly.type
_entity_poly.pdbx_seq_one_letter_code
_entity_poly.pdbx_strand_id
1 'polypeptide(L)'
;MPVPDSFGHSLLRDLWFDGSWQQWSGYLSLGLSLLGLSIAVVVKKRLVVPVTRSHPWRPTHFVLGVSCLIALFAHTGFRFGANLNGLLMACYPAVLFSGALSEVALRVAPGMQLVGWGKPGKRRRALIRIHVAALCPLPALLVVHIPTAYSY
;
A
#
# COMPACT_ATOMS: atom_id res chain seq x y z
N MET A 1 23.83 -7.55 27.40
CA MET A 1 23.53 -7.70 28.83
C MET A 1 22.24 -8.49 28.95
N PRO A 2 22.18 -9.57 29.76
CA PRO A 2 20.95 -10.33 29.95
C PRO A 2 19.99 -9.48 30.79
N VAL A 3 18.74 -9.34 30.32
CA VAL A 3 17.71 -8.54 30.98
C VAL A 3 16.95 -9.45 31.97
N PRO A 4 16.72 -9.05 33.23
CA PRO A 4 16.08 -9.91 34.23
C PRO A 4 14.64 -10.28 33.87
N ASP A 5 14.27 -11.53 34.16
CA ASP A 5 12.97 -12.17 33.85
C ASP A 5 11.79 -11.72 34.73
N SER A 6 11.97 -10.69 35.56
CA SER A 6 11.04 -10.35 36.64
C SER A 6 10.00 -9.27 36.30
N PHE A 7 9.74 -8.98 35.03
CA PHE A 7 8.61 -8.14 34.64
C PHE A 7 7.65 -8.92 33.76
N GLY A 8 6.69 -9.57 34.42
CA GLY A 8 5.51 -10.11 33.77
C GLY A 8 4.74 -9.00 33.07
N HIS A 9 4.88 -8.95 31.75
CA HIS A 9 3.85 -8.64 30.75
C HIS A 9 4.43 -9.09 29.40
N SER A 10 4.45 -10.41 29.21
CA SER A 10 5.00 -11.14 28.06
C SER A 10 4.43 -10.69 26.71
N LEU A 11 3.17 -10.26 26.64
CA LEU A 11 2.56 -9.86 25.37
C LEU A 11 3.23 -8.67 24.67
N LEU A 12 3.59 -7.60 25.40
CA LEU A 12 4.19 -6.42 24.77
C LEU A 12 5.64 -6.67 24.35
N ARG A 13 6.37 -7.47 25.14
CA ARG A 13 7.75 -7.81 24.83
C ARG A 13 7.81 -8.82 23.69
N ASP A 14 6.97 -9.85 23.68
CA ASP A 14 6.89 -10.82 22.58
C ASP A 14 6.33 -10.14 21.31
N LEU A 15 5.32 -9.26 21.39
CA LEU A 15 4.88 -8.50 20.20
C LEU A 15 5.96 -7.57 19.64
N TRP A 16 6.83 -7.02 20.48
CA TRP A 16 7.78 -5.98 20.04
C TRP A 16 9.19 -6.50 19.75
N PHE A 17 9.59 -7.61 20.38
CA PHE A 17 10.93 -8.19 20.28
C PHE A 17 10.98 -9.56 19.61
N ASP A 18 9.89 -10.36 19.60
CA ASP A 18 9.83 -11.49 18.67
C ASP A 18 9.47 -10.99 17.27
N GLY A 19 10.24 -11.41 16.28
CA GLY A 19 10.02 -11.07 14.85
C GLY A 19 8.65 -11.49 14.31
N SER A 20 7.86 -12.22 15.11
CA SER A 20 6.47 -12.59 14.90
C SER A 20 5.61 -11.42 14.40
N TRP A 21 5.68 -10.24 15.05
CA TRP A 21 4.84 -9.09 14.67
C TRP A 21 5.21 -8.51 13.30
N GLN A 22 6.50 -8.53 12.95
CA GLN A 22 6.98 -8.11 11.63
C GLN A 22 6.50 -9.10 10.55
N GLN A 23 6.43 -10.39 10.85
CA GLN A 23 5.88 -11.39 9.93
C GLN A 23 4.37 -11.19 9.70
N TRP A 24 3.57 -11.05 10.77
CA TRP A 24 2.12 -10.83 10.65
C TRP A 24 1.77 -9.55 9.89
N SER A 25 2.46 -8.44 10.18
CA SER A 25 2.27 -7.17 9.47
C SER A 25 2.72 -7.24 8.00
N GLY A 26 3.75 -8.05 7.69
CA GLY A 26 4.19 -8.33 6.33
C GLY A 26 3.13 -9.10 5.54
N TYR A 27 2.60 -10.18 6.09
CA TYR A 27 1.51 -10.96 5.47
C TYR A 27 0.22 -10.16 5.31
N LEU A 28 -0.12 -9.33 6.30
CA LEU A 28 -1.27 -8.43 6.21
C LEU A 28 -1.11 -7.42 5.07
N SER A 29 0.07 -6.79 4.95
CA SER A 29 0.38 -5.85 3.88
C SER A 29 0.31 -6.51 2.50
N LEU A 30 0.80 -7.74 2.40
CA LEU A 30 0.76 -8.55 1.18
C LEU A 30 -0.69 -8.91 0.81
N GLY A 31 -1.48 -9.38 1.77
CA GLY A 31 -2.90 -9.71 1.58
C GLY A 31 -3.72 -8.50 1.13
N LEU A 32 -3.52 -7.34 1.77
CA LEU A 32 -4.19 -6.09 1.39
C LEU A 32 -3.80 -5.63 -0.02
N SER A 33 -2.54 -5.76 -0.41
CA SER A 33 -2.08 -5.44 -1.76
C SER A 33 -2.68 -6.36 -2.83
N LEU A 34 -2.74 -7.67 -2.56
CA LEU A 34 -3.36 -8.63 -3.46
C LEU A 34 -4.86 -8.39 -3.61
N LEU A 35 -5.57 -8.08 -2.52
CA LEU A 35 -6.98 -7.71 -2.57
C LEU A 35 -7.18 -6.42 -3.38
N GLY A 36 -6.36 -5.40 -3.15
CA GLY A 36 -6.40 -4.14 -3.89
C GLY A 36 -6.18 -4.35 -5.41
N LEU A 37 -5.20 -5.17 -5.78
CA LEU A 37 -4.91 -5.53 -7.17
C LEU A 37 -6.06 -6.32 -7.80
N SER A 38 -6.60 -7.29 -7.06
CA SER A 38 -7.72 -8.14 -7.51
C SER A 38 -8.96 -7.30 -7.81
N ILE A 39 -9.30 -6.36 -6.93
CA ILE A 39 -10.41 -5.41 -7.15
C ILE A 39 -10.16 -4.60 -8.43
N ALA A 40 -8.93 -4.09 -8.63
CA ALA A 40 -8.60 -3.31 -9.81
C ALA A 40 -8.74 -4.12 -11.12
N VAL A 41 -8.30 -5.38 -11.11
CA VAL A 41 -8.41 -6.29 -12.26
C VAL A 41 -9.87 -6.65 -12.54
N VAL A 42 -10.63 -7.05 -11.52
CA VAL A 42 -12.04 -7.44 -11.65
C VAL A 42 -12.89 -6.29 -12.17
N VAL A 43 -12.72 -5.08 -11.61
CA VAL A 43 -13.46 -3.88 -12.05
C VAL A 43 -13.08 -3.49 -13.47
N LYS A 44 -11.78 -3.48 -13.82
CA LYS A 44 -11.30 -3.07 -15.15
C LYS A 44 -11.70 -4.05 -16.24
N LYS A 45 -11.58 -5.36 -15.98
CA LYS A 45 -11.98 -6.41 -16.93
C LYS A 45 -13.48 -6.72 -16.90
N ARG A 46 -14.26 -6.05 -16.03
CA ARG A 46 -15.71 -6.24 -15.86
C ARG A 46 -16.10 -7.72 -15.67
N LEU A 47 -15.23 -8.50 -15.02
CA LEU A 47 -15.37 -9.97 -14.98
C LEU A 47 -16.58 -10.43 -14.17
N VAL A 48 -16.98 -9.67 -13.16
CA VAL A 48 -18.01 -10.08 -12.20
C VAL A 48 -19.05 -8.99 -11.92
N VAL A 49 -18.73 -7.72 -12.23
CA VAL A 49 -19.54 -6.58 -11.80
C VAL A 49 -19.90 -5.68 -12.98
N PRO A 50 -21.20 -5.50 -13.31
CA PRO A 50 -21.60 -4.40 -14.17
C PRO A 50 -21.28 -3.10 -13.43
N VAL A 51 -20.29 -2.35 -13.91
CA VAL A 51 -19.87 -1.07 -13.33
C VAL A 51 -20.98 -0.04 -13.58
N THR A 52 -22.02 -0.07 -12.76
CA THR A 52 -23.04 0.96 -12.70
C THR A 52 -22.47 2.18 -11.95
N ARG A 53 -23.02 3.37 -12.24
CA ARG A 53 -22.50 4.66 -11.78
C ARG A 53 -22.43 4.80 -10.24
N SER A 54 -23.13 3.94 -9.50
CA SER A 54 -23.29 3.97 -8.03
C SER A 54 -22.38 2.98 -7.27
N HIS A 55 -21.54 2.21 -7.95
CA HIS A 55 -20.83 1.11 -7.29
C HIS A 55 -19.69 1.61 -6.37
N PRO A 56 -19.64 1.21 -5.07
CA PRO A 56 -18.71 1.75 -4.06
C PRO A 56 -17.26 1.23 -4.18
N TRP A 57 -16.83 0.75 -5.34
CA TRP A 57 -15.50 0.13 -5.48
C TRP A 57 -14.35 1.12 -5.27
N ARG A 58 -14.52 2.39 -5.63
CA ARG A 58 -13.52 3.46 -5.43
C ARG A 58 -13.24 3.73 -3.96
N PRO A 59 -14.25 4.04 -3.12
CA PRO A 59 -14.00 4.25 -1.70
C PRO A 59 -13.47 2.98 -1.02
N THR A 60 -13.94 1.79 -1.38
CA THR A 60 -13.39 0.53 -0.83
C THR A 60 -11.91 0.35 -1.18
N HIS A 61 -11.52 0.59 -2.43
CA HIS A 61 -10.11 0.52 -2.84
C HIS A 61 -9.24 1.58 -2.14
N PHE A 62 -9.78 2.79 -1.93
CA PHE A 62 -9.09 3.83 -1.17
C PHE A 62 -8.85 3.41 0.29
N VAL A 63 -9.88 2.88 0.97
CA VAL A 63 -9.75 2.38 2.35
C VAL A 63 -8.70 1.27 2.43
N LEU A 64 -8.72 0.32 1.49
CA LEU A 64 -7.70 -0.74 1.43
C LEU A 64 -6.28 -0.18 1.26
N GLY A 65 -6.10 0.84 0.41
CA GLY A 65 -4.82 1.53 0.26
C GLY A 65 -4.34 2.18 1.56
N VAL A 66 -5.23 2.87 2.28
CA VAL A 66 -4.91 3.48 3.58
C VAL A 66 -4.55 2.42 4.62
N SER A 67 -5.33 1.33 4.71
CA SER A 67 -5.01 0.20 5.58
C SER A 67 -3.65 -0.41 5.26
N CYS A 68 -3.31 -0.50 3.97
CA CYS A 68 -2.02 -1.02 3.53
C CYS A 68 -0.86 -0.09 3.90
N LEU A 69 -1.07 1.24 3.89
CA LEU A 69 -0.08 2.21 4.36
C LEU A 69 0.20 2.03 5.86
N ILE A 70 -0.84 1.88 6.66
CA ILE A 70 -0.73 1.65 8.11
C ILE A 70 0.03 0.35 8.39
N ALA A 71 -0.34 -0.73 7.70
CA ALA A 71 0.32 -2.03 7.84
C ALA A 71 1.81 -1.96 7.44
N LEU A 72 2.16 -1.20 6.39
CA LEU A 72 3.54 -0.97 5.98
C LEU A 72 4.36 -0.22 7.04
N PHE A 73 3.78 0.81 7.67
CA PHE A 73 4.43 1.52 8.77
C PHE A 73 4.66 0.62 9.98
N ALA A 74 3.67 -0.22 10.32
CA ALA A 74 3.80 -1.20 11.38
C ALA A 74 4.87 -2.26 11.08
N HIS A 75 4.99 -2.69 9.82
CA HIS A 75 5.98 -3.69 9.39
C HIS A 75 7.42 -3.15 9.38
N THR A 76 7.61 -1.93 8.90
CA THR A 76 8.95 -1.35 8.75
C THR A 76 9.46 -0.65 10.01
N GLY A 77 8.57 -0.27 10.94
CA GLY A 77 8.95 0.45 12.16
C GLY A 77 9.76 1.73 11.90
N PHE A 78 9.53 2.38 10.74
CA PHE A 78 10.29 3.52 10.22
C PHE A 78 11.78 3.26 9.90
N ARG A 79 12.22 2.00 9.88
CA ARG A 79 13.60 1.64 9.52
C ARG A 79 13.70 1.43 8.01
N PHE A 80 14.26 2.40 7.31
CA PHE A 80 14.62 2.23 5.91
C PHE A 80 15.75 1.22 5.78
N GLY A 81 15.47 0.06 5.21
CA GLY A 81 16.48 -0.96 4.91
C GLY A 81 17.32 -0.60 3.69
N ALA A 82 18.47 -1.27 3.55
CA ALA A 82 19.30 -1.20 2.34
C ALA A 82 18.84 -2.23 1.28
N ASN A 83 19.32 -2.08 0.04
CA ASN A 83 19.11 -3.02 -1.07
C ASN A 83 17.63 -3.24 -1.42
N LEU A 84 17.18 -4.50 -1.43
CA LEU A 84 15.84 -4.90 -1.85
C LEU A 84 14.75 -4.27 -0.96
N ASN A 85 15.01 -4.15 0.34
CA ASN A 85 14.08 -3.54 1.29
C ASN A 85 13.92 -2.03 1.03
N GLY A 86 14.99 -1.35 0.63
CA GLY A 86 14.95 0.06 0.23
C GLY A 86 14.16 0.28 -1.06
N LEU A 87 14.31 -0.62 -2.03
CA LEU A 87 13.58 -0.55 -3.31
C LEU A 87 12.07 -0.81 -3.11
N LEU A 88 11.71 -1.76 -2.25
CA LEU A 88 10.35 -2.01 -1.79
C LEU A 88 9.77 -0.78 -1.07
N MET A 89 10.51 -0.21 -0.13
CA MET A 89 10.14 1.02 0.59
C MET A 89 10.01 2.23 -0.32
N ALA A 90 10.63 2.28 -1.50
CA ALA A 90 10.40 3.36 -2.47
C ALA A 90 9.12 3.10 -3.29
N CYS A 91 8.92 1.87 -3.75
CA CYS A 91 7.80 1.52 -4.62
C CYS A 91 6.47 1.57 -3.89
N TYR A 92 6.40 1.03 -2.67
CA TYR A 92 5.16 0.90 -1.91
C TYR A 92 4.50 2.26 -1.61
N PRO A 93 5.21 3.25 -1.03
CA PRO A 93 4.68 4.59 -0.83
C PRO A 93 4.45 5.31 -2.15
N ALA A 94 5.28 5.13 -3.18
CA ALA A 94 5.04 5.76 -4.48
C ALA A 94 3.69 5.32 -5.07
N VAL A 95 3.33 4.04 -4.96
CA VAL A 95 1.99 3.53 -5.34
C VAL A 95 0.90 4.19 -4.49
N LEU A 96 1.06 4.21 -3.17
CA LEU A 96 0.05 4.73 -2.24
C LEU A 96 -0.17 6.24 -2.42
N PHE A 97 0.89 7.04 -2.51
CA PHE A 97 0.82 8.48 -2.73
C PHE A 97 0.25 8.83 -4.10
N SER A 98 0.74 8.22 -5.18
CA SER A 98 0.22 8.50 -6.52
C SER A 98 -1.27 8.13 -6.65
N GLY A 99 -1.70 7.05 -5.99
CA GLY A 99 -3.10 6.65 -5.86
C GLY A 99 -3.93 7.67 -5.11
N ALA A 100 -3.51 8.04 -3.89
CA ALA A 100 -4.19 9.03 -3.05
C ALA A 100 -4.30 10.40 -3.74
N LEU A 101 -3.21 10.89 -4.34
CA LEU A 101 -3.21 12.14 -5.09
C LEU A 101 -4.17 12.08 -6.29
N SER A 102 -4.31 10.92 -6.95
CA SER A 102 -5.22 10.78 -8.09
C SER A 102 -6.69 10.84 -7.68
N GLU A 103 -7.05 10.33 -6.50
CA GLU A 103 -8.38 10.38 -5.91
C GLU A 103 -8.71 11.79 -5.38
N VAL A 104 -7.75 12.44 -4.71
CA VAL A 104 -7.90 13.85 -4.30
C VAL A 104 -8.07 14.75 -5.51
N ALA A 105 -7.23 14.59 -6.54
CA ALA A 105 -7.35 15.35 -7.79
C ALA A 105 -8.70 15.13 -8.49
N LEU A 106 -9.30 13.95 -8.37
CA LEU A 106 -10.65 13.67 -8.89
C LEU A 106 -11.73 14.45 -8.13
N ARG A 107 -11.65 14.47 -6.79
CA ARG A 107 -12.65 15.11 -5.93
C ARG A 107 -12.56 16.63 -5.93
N VAL A 108 -11.35 17.17 -6.08
CA VAL A 108 -11.06 18.61 -6.07
C VAL A 108 -11.16 19.22 -7.48
N ALA A 109 -11.08 18.42 -8.55
CA ALA A 109 -11.18 18.89 -9.93
C ALA A 109 -12.39 19.81 -10.22
N PRO A 110 -13.62 19.54 -9.72
CA PRO A 110 -14.75 20.45 -9.92
C PRO A 110 -14.53 21.84 -9.32
N GLY A 111 -13.86 21.93 -8.15
CA GLY A 111 -13.51 23.20 -7.51
C GLY A 111 -12.32 23.91 -8.17
N MET A 112 -11.32 23.16 -8.65
CA MET A 112 -10.15 23.72 -9.34
C MET A 112 -10.46 24.28 -10.73
N GLN A 113 -11.49 23.77 -11.42
CA GLN A 113 -11.98 24.35 -12.67
C GLN A 113 -12.52 25.77 -12.47
N LEU A 114 -13.06 26.07 -11.29
CA LEU A 114 -13.58 27.40 -10.95
C LEU A 114 -12.46 28.42 -10.66
N VAL A 115 -11.25 27.95 -10.30
CA VAL A 115 -10.11 28.80 -9.87
C VAL A 115 -9.04 28.93 -10.97
N GLY A 116 -9.27 28.39 -12.18
CA GLY A 116 -8.34 28.54 -13.31
C GLY A 116 -7.01 27.77 -13.17
N TRP A 117 -6.90 26.83 -12.22
CA TRP A 117 -5.70 26.05 -11.96
C TRP A 117 -5.47 24.94 -13.00
N GLY A 118 -5.06 25.32 -14.22
CA GLY A 118 -4.62 24.41 -15.28
C GLY A 118 -5.65 23.35 -15.72
N LYS A 119 -5.28 22.42 -16.60
CA LYS A 119 -6.18 21.33 -17.05
C LYS A 119 -6.12 20.16 -16.05
N PRO A 120 -7.09 19.97 -15.12
CA PRO A 120 -7.04 18.93 -14.09
C PRO A 120 -6.93 17.51 -14.67
N GLY A 121 -7.45 17.29 -15.89
CA GLY A 121 -7.39 16.00 -16.58
C GLY A 121 -5.98 15.51 -16.92
N LYS A 122 -5.02 16.40 -17.22
CA LYS A 122 -3.65 16.00 -17.62
C LYS A 122 -2.84 15.52 -16.42
N ARG A 123 -2.94 16.23 -15.28
CA ARG A 123 -2.27 15.87 -14.01
C ARG A 123 -2.80 14.55 -13.46
N ARG A 124 -4.12 14.37 -13.43
CA ARG A 124 -4.74 13.11 -13.01
C ARG A 124 -4.30 11.93 -13.88
N ARG A 125 -4.21 12.12 -15.19
CA ARG A 125 -3.73 11.06 -16.11
C ARG A 125 -2.26 10.70 -15.85
N ALA A 126 -1.41 11.67 -15.52
CA ALA A 126 -0.03 11.41 -15.13
C ALA A 126 0.06 10.64 -13.81
N LEU A 127 -0.71 11.03 -12.78
CA LEU A 127 -0.75 10.32 -11.49
C LEU A 127 -1.19 8.87 -11.63
N ILE A 128 -2.22 8.59 -12.45
CA ILE A 128 -2.67 7.22 -12.72
C ILE A 128 -1.58 6.42 -13.46
N ARG A 129 -0.86 7.04 -14.40
CA ARG A 129 0.28 6.38 -15.08
C ARG A 129 1.39 6.03 -14.09
N ILE A 130 1.75 6.97 -13.21
CA ILE A 130 2.75 6.74 -12.17
C ILE A 130 2.29 5.63 -11.22
N HIS A 131 1.03 5.65 -10.78
CA HIS A 131 0.46 4.60 -9.92
C HIS A 131 0.55 3.22 -10.56
N VAL A 132 0.15 3.08 -11.83
CA VAL A 132 0.23 1.80 -12.56
C VAL A 132 1.69 1.39 -12.82
N ALA A 133 2.57 2.33 -13.15
CA ALA A 133 3.98 2.06 -13.38
C ALA A 133 4.70 1.60 -12.11
N ALA A 134 4.42 2.24 -10.97
CA ALA A 134 4.96 1.88 -9.66
C ALA A 134 4.38 0.56 -9.11
N LEU A 135 3.16 0.20 -9.53
CA LEU A 135 2.53 -1.08 -9.20
C LEU A 135 3.16 -2.26 -9.95
N CYS A 136 3.73 -2.03 -11.13
CA CYS A 136 4.33 -3.08 -11.96
C CYS A 136 5.54 -3.80 -11.33
N PRO A 137 6.54 -3.09 -10.76
CA PRO A 137 7.68 -3.75 -10.13
C PRO A 137 7.32 -4.40 -8.78
N LEU A 138 6.30 -3.88 -8.09
CA LEU A 138 5.90 -4.27 -6.74
C LEU A 138 5.68 -5.80 -6.57
N PRO A 139 4.89 -6.51 -7.40
CA PRO A 139 4.73 -7.97 -7.29
C PRO A 139 6.03 -8.74 -7.58
N ALA A 140 6.85 -8.28 -8.54
CA ALA A 140 8.12 -8.92 -8.85
C ALA A 140 9.11 -8.80 -7.68
N LEU A 141 9.21 -7.62 -7.06
CA LEU A 141 10.03 -7.43 -5.86
C LEU A 141 9.53 -8.26 -4.69
N LEU A 142 8.21 -8.38 -4.49
CA LEU A 142 7.63 -9.20 -3.43
C LEU A 142 7.95 -10.70 -3.59
N VAL A 143 7.86 -11.23 -4.82
CA VAL A 143 8.19 -12.64 -5.10
C VAL A 143 9.65 -12.96 -4.76
N VAL A 144 10.57 -12.01 -4.94
CA VAL A 144 11.98 -12.18 -4.57
C VAL A 144 12.20 -11.96 -3.07
N HIS A 145 11.51 -10.98 -2.48
CA HIS A 145 11.69 -10.60 -1.08
C HIS A 145 11.22 -11.67 -0.10
N ILE A 146 10.08 -12.31 -0.37
CA ILE A 146 9.52 -13.34 0.53
C ILE A 146 10.52 -14.50 0.73
N PRO A 147 11.01 -15.19 -0.31
CA PRO A 147 12.02 -16.23 -0.14
C PRO A 147 13.26 -15.75 0.61
N THR A 148 13.79 -14.57 0.26
CA THR A 148 14.99 -14.03 0.91
C THR A 148 14.78 -13.65 2.37
N ALA A 149 13.55 -13.36 2.79
CA ALA A 149 13.24 -13.04 4.17
C ALA A 149 13.03 -14.29 5.04
N TYR A 150 12.66 -15.43 4.43
CA TYR A 150 12.43 -16.70 5.13
C TYR A 150 13.61 -17.66 5.07
N SER A 151 14.60 -17.40 4.22
CA SER A 151 15.78 -18.26 4.05
C SER A 151 16.96 -17.95 5.00
N TYR A 152 16.80 -17.00 5.93
CA TYR A 152 17.80 -16.60 6.93
C TYR A 152 17.18 -16.62 8.32
#